data_AF-A0A6I2MPN4-F1
#
_entry.id   AF-A0A6I2MPN4-F1
#
_cell.length_a   1.000
_cell.length_b   1.000
_cell.length_c   1.000
_cell.angle_alpha   90.00
_cell.angle_beta   90.00
_cell.angle_gamma   90.00
#
_symmetry.space_group_name_H-M   'P 1'
#
loop_
_entity.id
_entity.type
_entity.pdbx_description
1 polymer ?
#
loop_
_entity_poly.entity_id
_entity_poly.type
_entity_poly.pdbx_seq_one_letter_code
_entity_poly.pdbx_strand_id
1 'polypeptide(L)'
;MNLVKKTIYLLLFTFSGVLVAQETITNESVVQMMELGFDDYMIIDKINTSDVKFDASISALGNLKKAGVSSEVISLIMDKSKQNTKSKTGIYYLAENGEDKLIHPSVFSGSNSNAVAQKLVSGLINSKKKAQLPGVHSNNVLKTNSPEFTFIFDPSVTEVDNMQNNQGGDTGIFNWWFRMASNPNEFVLVKLTVKERKNLREVITGKDSWITSSSGIDPKYALNFSMEEIEGNKFKVTPDALEPGEYCFIYQGQVPQGRENQSVFDFSIQ
;
A
#
# COMPACT_ATOMS: atom_id res chain seq x y z
N MET A 1 42.33 -50.18 -32.24
CA MET A 1 40.95 -49.67 -32.23
C MET A 1 40.79 -48.82 -30.97
N ASN A 2 40.83 -47.49 -31.15
CA ASN A 2 40.08 -46.46 -30.43
C ASN A 2 40.28 -46.28 -28.89
N LEU A 3 40.34 -45.09 -28.30
CA LEU A 3 39.74 -43.80 -28.65
C LEU A 3 40.50 -42.65 -27.95
N VAL A 4 40.78 -41.57 -28.68
CA VAL A 4 41.42 -40.33 -28.20
C VAL A 4 40.43 -39.56 -27.30
N LYS A 5 40.83 -39.20 -26.08
CA LYS A 5 40.02 -38.36 -25.17
C LYS A 5 40.07 -36.90 -25.65
N LYS A 6 38.94 -36.40 -26.16
CA LYS A 6 38.73 -35.01 -26.60
C LYS A 6 37.94 -34.23 -25.55
N THR A 7 38.51 -33.07 -25.14
CA THR A 7 37.87 -31.76 -24.81
C THR A 7 36.82 -31.71 -23.69
N ILE A 8 36.71 -30.65 -22.87
CA ILE A 8 36.13 -29.32 -23.17
C ILE A 8 36.56 -28.34 -22.06
N TYR A 9 37.13 -27.18 -22.43
CA TYR A 9 37.25 -26.04 -21.53
C TYR A 9 35.95 -25.24 -21.58
N LEU A 10 35.25 -25.13 -20.45
CA LEU A 10 34.05 -24.32 -20.31
C LEU A 10 34.47 -22.86 -20.06
N LEU A 11 34.33 -22.00 -21.08
CA LEU A 11 34.52 -20.56 -20.95
C LEU A 11 33.30 -19.97 -20.21
N LEU A 12 33.47 -19.64 -18.92
CA LEU A 12 32.44 -18.95 -18.14
C LEU A 12 32.37 -17.48 -18.60
N PHE A 13 31.42 -17.15 -19.46
CA PHE A 13 31.12 -15.76 -19.80
C PHE A 13 30.26 -15.17 -18.67
N THR A 14 30.88 -14.48 -17.72
CA THR A 14 30.17 -13.74 -16.68
C THR A 14 29.48 -12.53 -17.33
N PHE A 15 28.21 -12.70 -17.68
CA PHE A 15 27.34 -11.62 -18.06
C PHE A 15 27.04 -10.79 -16.80
N SER A 16 27.88 -9.77 -16.55
CA SER A 16 27.57 -8.75 -15.55
C SER A 16 26.45 -7.90 -16.13
N GLY A 17 25.21 -8.23 -15.78
CA GLY A 17 24.07 -7.36 -16.06
C GLY A 17 24.32 -6.02 -15.38
N VAL A 18 24.50 -4.96 -16.17
CA VAL A 18 24.48 -3.60 -15.66
C VAL A 18 23.05 -3.36 -15.17
N LEU A 19 22.87 -3.38 -13.85
CA LEU A 19 21.67 -2.83 -13.22
C LEU A 19 21.66 -1.35 -13.60
N VAL A 20 20.76 -0.96 -14.49
CA VAL A 20 20.51 0.45 -14.76
C VAL A 20 19.81 0.99 -13.52
N ALA A 21 20.56 1.68 -12.65
CA ALA A 21 19.96 2.50 -11.62
C ALA A 21 19.08 3.54 -12.33
N GLN A 22 17.77 3.50 -12.09
CA GLN A 22 16.85 4.49 -12.65
C GLN A 22 17.20 5.84 -11.99
N GLU A 23 17.68 6.80 -12.79
CA GLU A 23 18.06 8.12 -12.31
C GLU A 23 16.83 8.88 -11.79
N THR A 24 16.92 9.38 -10.55
CA THR A 24 15.89 10.25 -9.94
C THR A 24 16.08 11.68 -10.43
N ILE A 25 15.03 12.26 -11.00
CA ILE A 25 15.01 13.62 -11.54
C ILE A 25 14.86 14.63 -10.41
N THR A 26 15.80 15.56 -10.32
CA THR A 26 15.86 16.63 -9.32
C THR A 26 15.74 18.00 -9.98
N ASN A 27 15.66 19.08 -9.18
CA ASN A 27 15.71 20.46 -9.69
C ASN A 27 16.96 20.67 -10.57
N GLU A 28 18.09 20.11 -10.13
CA GLU A 28 19.38 20.17 -10.83
C GLU A 28 19.35 19.41 -12.15
N SER A 29 18.73 18.22 -12.18
CA SER A 29 18.57 17.43 -13.41
C SER A 29 17.76 18.20 -14.47
N VAL A 30 16.72 18.94 -14.05
CA VAL A 30 15.91 19.77 -14.97
C VAL A 30 16.74 20.91 -15.56
N VAL A 31 17.53 21.59 -14.73
CA VAL A 31 18.45 22.64 -15.20
C VAL A 31 19.45 22.06 -16.20
N GLN A 32 20.03 20.89 -15.92
CA GLN A 32 20.96 20.23 -16.83
C GLN A 32 20.32 19.87 -18.17
N MET A 33 19.09 19.33 -18.17
CA MET A 33 18.38 19.04 -19.42
C MET A 33 18.12 20.33 -20.23
N MET A 34 17.77 21.43 -19.57
CA MET A 34 17.67 22.72 -20.27
C MET A 34 19.03 23.12 -20.87
N GLU A 35 20.10 23.11 -20.08
CA GLU A 35 21.45 23.47 -20.55
C GLU A 35 21.94 22.61 -21.72
N LEU A 36 21.52 21.35 -21.77
CA LEU A 36 21.80 20.41 -22.87
C LEU A 36 20.91 20.65 -24.11
N GLY A 37 19.95 21.57 -24.04
CA GLY A 37 19.10 21.98 -25.16
C GLY A 37 17.86 21.11 -25.36
N PHE A 38 17.43 20.35 -24.35
CA PHE A 38 16.13 19.67 -24.39
C PHE A 38 15.00 20.70 -24.34
N ASP A 39 13.97 20.49 -25.15
CA ASP A 39 12.80 21.35 -25.13
C ASP A 39 11.88 21.04 -23.93
N ASP A 40 10.96 21.96 -23.65
CA ASP A 40 9.99 21.84 -22.55
C ASP A 40 9.20 20.52 -22.64
N TYR A 41 8.84 20.09 -23.85
CA TYR A 41 8.09 18.85 -24.06
C TYR A 41 8.88 17.62 -23.60
N MET A 42 10.15 17.49 -23.99
CA MET A 42 11.00 16.38 -23.58
C MET A 42 11.28 16.40 -22.08
N ILE A 43 11.48 17.58 -21.50
CA ILE A 43 11.67 17.74 -20.06
C ILE A 43 10.40 17.30 -19.32
N ILE A 44 9.22 17.75 -19.75
CA ILE A 44 7.92 17.36 -19.18
C ILE A 44 7.70 15.86 -19.29
N ASP A 45 7.95 15.25 -20.46
CA ASP A 45 7.82 13.80 -20.65
C ASP A 45 8.76 13.02 -19.72
N LYS A 46 10.01 13.47 -19.60
CA LYS A 46 11.01 12.85 -18.72
C LYS A 46 10.60 12.94 -17.24
N ILE A 47 10.09 14.10 -16.80
CA ILE A 47 9.56 14.30 -15.44
C ILE A 47 8.36 13.37 -15.18
N ASN A 48 7.47 13.21 -16.16
CA ASN A 48 6.28 12.37 -16.00
C ASN A 48 6.56 10.86 -16.00
N THR A 49 7.68 10.44 -16.60
CA THR A 49 8.04 9.02 -16.78
C THR A 49 9.15 8.53 -15.85
N SER A 50 9.73 9.40 -15.03
CA SER A 50 10.84 9.08 -14.12
C SER A 50 10.46 9.26 -12.66
N ASP A 51 11.28 8.70 -11.76
CA ASP A 51 11.20 9.07 -10.35
C ASP A 51 11.67 10.52 -10.20
N VAL A 52 11.01 11.30 -9.36
CA VAL A 52 11.28 12.73 -9.17
C VAL A 52 11.60 12.99 -7.71
N LYS A 53 12.37 14.02 -7.40
CA LYS A 53 12.56 14.53 -6.04
C LYS A 53 12.82 16.03 -6.13
N PHE A 54 11.74 16.79 -6.06
CA PHE A 54 11.80 18.23 -6.27
C PHE A 54 11.70 19.00 -4.96
N ASP A 55 12.49 20.08 -4.87
CA ASP A 55 12.36 21.12 -3.85
C ASP A 55 11.50 22.27 -4.43
N ALA A 56 10.31 22.46 -3.86
CA ALA A 56 9.39 23.54 -4.22
C ALA A 56 9.45 24.74 -3.26
N SER A 57 10.52 24.88 -2.46
CA SER A 57 10.77 26.09 -1.68
C SER A 57 10.88 27.32 -2.58
N ILE A 58 10.50 28.49 -2.06
CA ILE A 58 10.56 29.76 -2.80
C ILE A 58 11.97 30.03 -3.35
N SER A 59 13.01 29.66 -2.59
CA SER A 59 14.41 29.75 -3.03
C SER A 59 14.71 28.84 -4.23
N ALA A 60 14.27 27.59 -4.19
CA ALA A 60 14.51 26.62 -5.26
C ALA A 60 13.75 26.98 -6.54
N LEU A 61 12.48 27.37 -6.43
CA LEU A 61 11.68 27.86 -7.55
C LEU A 61 12.27 29.15 -8.15
N GLY A 62 12.79 30.04 -7.30
CA GLY A 62 13.50 31.24 -7.72
C GLY A 62 14.78 30.92 -8.51
N ASN A 63 15.51 29.87 -8.14
CA ASN A 63 16.70 29.41 -8.85
C ASN A 63 16.35 28.77 -10.20
N LEU A 64 15.30 27.93 -10.25
CA LEU A 64 14.80 27.35 -11.52
C LEU A 64 14.41 28.45 -12.51
N LYS A 65 13.67 29.46 -12.05
CA LYS A 65 13.29 30.61 -12.88
C LYS A 65 14.49 31.40 -13.40
N LYS A 66 15.52 31.60 -12.56
CA LYS A 66 16.77 32.26 -12.97
C LYS A 66 17.58 31.44 -13.97
N ALA A 67 17.52 30.11 -13.88
CA ALA A 67 18.14 29.19 -14.82
C ALA A 67 17.40 29.10 -16.18
N GLY A 68 16.30 29.84 -16.35
CA GLY A 68 15.55 29.88 -17.61
C GLY A 68 14.54 28.75 -17.78
N VAL A 69 14.30 27.94 -16.75
CA VAL A 69 13.26 26.91 -16.77
C VAL A 69 11.89 27.58 -16.95
N SER A 70 11.09 27.06 -17.88
CA SER A 70 9.81 27.68 -18.25
C SER A 70 8.78 27.59 -17.12
N SER A 71 7.80 28.49 -17.14
CA SER A 71 6.74 28.50 -16.11
C SER A 71 5.88 27.24 -16.14
N GLU A 72 5.74 26.59 -17.30
CA GLU A 72 5.03 25.32 -17.45
C GLU A 72 5.77 24.18 -16.74
N VAL A 73 7.08 24.07 -16.98
CA VAL A 73 7.93 23.08 -16.28
C VAL A 73 7.99 23.37 -14.77
N ILE A 74 8.10 24.63 -14.37
CA ILE A 74 8.07 25.02 -12.94
C ILE A 74 6.72 24.64 -12.30
N SER A 75 5.59 24.83 -13.00
CA SER A 75 4.28 24.40 -12.52
C SER A 75 4.24 22.89 -12.31
N LEU A 76 4.71 22.12 -13.28
CA LEU A 76 4.79 20.67 -13.17
C LEU A 76 5.69 20.22 -12.01
N ILE A 77 6.83 20.89 -11.80
CA ILE A 77 7.73 20.64 -10.66
C ILE A 77 6.99 20.89 -9.34
N MET A 78 6.25 22.00 -9.21
CA MET A 78 5.45 22.26 -8.02
C MET A 78 4.40 21.17 -7.79
N ASP A 79 3.69 20.74 -8.84
CA ASP A 79 2.67 19.70 -8.75
C ASP A 79 3.27 18.34 -8.38
N LYS A 80 4.41 17.98 -8.99
CA LYS A 80 5.12 16.72 -8.75
C LYS A 80 5.89 16.71 -7.43
N SER A 81 6.31 17.85 -6.90
CA SER A 81 6.90 17.95 -5.56
C SER A 81 5.92 17.53 -4.46
N LYS A 82 4.61 17.70 -4.69
CA LYS A 82 3.55 17.19 -3.82
C LYS A 82 3.38 15.67 -3.92
N GLN A 83 3.82 15.07 -5.03
CA GLN A 83 3.61 13.67 -5.37
C GLN A 83 4.96 12.99 -5.60
N ASN A 84 5.75 12.91 -4.54
CA ASN A 84 6.98 12.16 -4.63
C ASN A 84 6.65 10.66 -4.53
N THR A 85 6.46 10.02 -5.68
CA THR A 85 7.01 8.71 -6.10
C THR A 85 6.11 7.93 -7.05
N LYS A 86 6.77 7.16 -7.93
CA LYS A 86 6.21 6.08 -8.77
C LYS A 86 5.65 4.90 -7.97
N SER A 87 5.73 4.93 -6.64
CA SER A 87 5.18 3.87 -5.81
C SER A 87 3.66 3.93 -5.91
N LYS A 88 3.06 2.91 -6.53
CA LYS A 88 1.62 2.78 -6.62
C LYS A 88 1.03 2.82 -5.21
N THR A 89 -0.12 3.45 -5.04
CA THR A 89 -0.86 3.47 -3.77
C THR A 89 -1.04 2.04 -3.24
N GLY A 90 -0.72 1.80 -1.96
CA GLY A 90 -0.76 0.47 -1.37
C GLY A 90 0.01 0.32 -0.06
N ILE A 91 -0.01 -0.90 0.49
CA ILE A 91 0.85 -1.31 1.63
C ILE A 91 1.97 -2.17 1.07
N TYR A 92 3.21 -1.80 1.37
CA TYR A 92 4.41 -2.57 1.03
C TYR A 92 5.06 -3.10 2.30
N TYR A 93 5.84 -4.17 2.17
CA TYR A 93 6.74 -4.65 3.23
C TYR A 93 8.14 -4.87 2.67
N LEU A 94 9.15 -4.66 3.50
CA LEU A 94 10.54 -4.95 3.15
C LEU A 94 10.80 -6.46 3.27
N ALA A 95 11.06 -7.13 2.16
CA ALA A 95 11.42 -8.53 2.15
C ALA A 95 12.90 -8.75 2.54
N GLU A 96 13.27 -9.99 2.90
CA GLU A 96 14.64 -10.35 3.31
C GLU A 96 15.72 -9.98 2.28
N ASN A 97 15.35 -9.93 1.00
CA ASN A 97 16.25 -9.55 -0.10
C ASN A 97 16.41 -8.02 -0.25
N GLY A 98 15.80 -7.23 0.62
CA GLY A 98 15.83 -5.77 0.57
C GLY A 98 14.88 -5.15 -0.45
N GLU A 99 13.99 -5.94 -1.07
CA GLU A 99 12.98 -5.43 -2.02
C GLU A 99 11.65 -5.12 -1.31
N ASP A 100 11.04 -4.01 -1.69
CA ASP A 100 9.66 -3.68 -1.30
C ASP A 100 8.66 -4.55 -2.06
N LYS A 101 7.87 -5.34 -1.34
CA LYS A 101 6.81 -6.18 -1.90
C LYS A 101 5.43 -5.67 -1.52
N LEU A 102 4.53 -5.60 -2.49
CA LEU A 102 3.15 -5.19 -2.28
C LEU A 102 2.39 -6.25 -1.49
N ILE A 103 1.71 -5.85 -0.43
CA ILE A 103 0.69 -6.66 0.25
C ILE A 103 -0.58 -6.60 -0.59
N HIS A 104 -0.91 -7.71 -1.24
CA HIS A 104 -2.15 -7.80 -2.00
C HIS A 104 -3.34 -7.95 -1.05
N PRO A 105 -4.44 -7.20 -1.25
CA PRO A 105 -5.62 -7.33 -0.42
C PRO A 105 -6.33 -8.67 -0.67
N SER A 106 -6.89 -9.26 0.39
CA SER A 106 -7.78 -10.41 0.32
C SER A 106 -9.23 -10.01 0.57
N VAL A 107 -10.12 -10.58 -0.23
CA VAL A 107 -11.57 -10.31 -0.15
C VAL A 107 -12.21 -11.28 0.84
N PHE A 108 -13.17 -10.79 1.62
CA PHE A 108 -13.96 -11.67 2.50
C PHE A 108 -14.81 -12.64 1.68
N SER A 109 -14.75 -13.93 2.00
CA SER A 109 -15.53 -14.98 1.34
C SER A 109 -16.96 -15.15 1.88
N GLY A 110 -17.31 -14.40 2.93
CA GLY A 110 -18.65 -14.40 3.53
C GLY A 110 -18.66 -13.74 4.91
N SER A 111 -19.82 -13.21 5.30
CA SER A 111 -20.09 -12.75 6.65
C SER A 111 -21.01 -13.77 7.34
N ASN A 112 -20.50 -14.51 8.32
CA ASN A 112 -21.33 -15.43 9.09
C ASN A 112 -22.12 -14.65 10.13
N SER A 113 -23.27 -14.12 9.72
CA SER A 113 -24.28 -13.64 10.66
C SER A 113 -25.12 -14.85 11.13
N ASN A 114 -24.67 -15.53 12.18
CA ASN A 114 -25.47 -16.55 12.87
C ASN A 114 -26.71 -15.97 13.60
N ALA A 115 -27.23 -14.83 13.13
CA ALA A 115 -28.26 -14.06 13.80
C ALA A 115 -29.60 -14.81 13.88
N VAL A 116 -29.97 -15.57 12.83
CA VAL A 116 -31.26 -16.28 12.78
C VAL A 116 -31.24 -17.55 13.66
N ALA A 117 -30.18 -18.36 13.59
CA ALA A 117 -30.07 -19.57 14.40
C ALA A 117 -29.83 -19.28 15.90
N GLN A 118 -29.11 -18.21 16.23
CA GLN A 118 -28.87 -17.83 17.64
C GLN A 118 -30.10 -17.16 18.28
N LYS A 119 -30.91 -16.40 17.53
CA LYS A 119 -32.18 -15.83 18.02
C LYS A 119 -33.20 -16.88 18.46
N LEU A 120 -33.21 -18.05 17.80
CA LEU A 120 -34.19 -19.10 18.06
C LEU A 120 -33.85 -19.95 19.30
N VAL A 121 -32.59 -19.99 19.72
CA VAL A 121 -32.13 -20.88 20.81
C VAL A 121 -31.73 -20.09 22.07
N SER A 122 -31.37 -18.81 21.95
CA SER A 122 -30.87 -18.03 23.09
C SER A 122 -31.44 -16.62 23.04
N GLY A 123 -32.46 -16.37 23.86
CA GLY A 123 -32.99 -15.03 24.07
C GLY A 123 -31.86 -14.04 24.37
N LEU A 124 -31.77 -13.00 23.55
CA LEU A 124 -31.00 -11.78 23.80
C LEU A 124 -29.51 -11.98 24.17
N ILE A 125 -28.74 -12.70 23.36
CA ILE A 125 -27.27 -12.74 23.49
C ILE A 125 -26.60 -12.00 22.33
N ASN A 126 -25.72 -11.05 22.67
CA ASN A 126 -24.91 -10.23 21.76
C ASN A 126 -24.26 -11.07 20.63
N SER A 127 -24.73 -10.92 19.40
CA SER A 127 -24.13 -11.57 18.23
C SER A 127 -22.87 -10.83 17.80
N LYS A 128 -21.71 -11.51 17.88
CA LYS A 128 -20.47 -11.01 17.29
C LYS A 128 -20.55 -11.13 15.77
N LYS A 129 -20.37 -10.02 15.07
CA LYS A 129 -20.21 -10.05 13.60
C LYS A 129 -18.80 -10.51 13.27
N LYS A 130 -18.70 -11.48 12.36
CA LYS A 130 -17.43 -12.05 11.91
C LYS A 130 -17.33 -11.96 10.40
N ALA A 131 -16.18 -11.52 9.93
CA ALA A 131 -15.78 -11.62 8.53
C ALA A 131 -14.82 -12.80 8.36
N GLN A 132 -14.87 -13.47 7.20
CA GLN A 132 -14.08 -14.67 6.93
C GLN A 132 -13.23 -14.50 5.69
N LEU A 133 -11.99 -14.98 5.76
CA LEU A 133 -11.07 -15.07 4.64
C LEU A 133 -10.82 -16.55 4.31
N PRO A 134 -10.74 -16.91 3.02
CA PRO A 134 -10.41 -18.26 2.62
C PRO A 134 -8.95 -18.59 2.95
N GLY A 135 -8.68 -19.88 3.17
CA GLY A 135 -7.35 -20.40 3.48
C GLY A 135 -6.94 -20.21 4.94
N VAL A 136 -6.08 -21.10 5.42
CA VAL A 136 -5.47 -21.04 6.76
C VAL A 136 -4.26 -20.11 6.84
N HIS A 137 -3.69 -19.76 5.68
CA HIS A 137 -2.58 -18.83 5.54
C HIS A 137 -2.88 -17.74 4.52
N SER A 138 -2.25 -16.59 4.70
CA SER A 138 -2.20 -15.54 3.69
C SER A 138 -1.30 -15.94 2.53
N ASN A 139 -1.58 -15.36 1.36
CA ASN A 139 -0.63 -15.39 0.25
C ASN A 139 0.53 -14.39 0.47
N ASN A 140 0.37 -13.41 1.36
CA ASN A 140 1.43 -12.47 1.74
C ASN A 140 2.20 -13.04 2.95
N VAL A 141 3.35 -13.67 2.72
CA VAL A 141 4.14 -14.34 3.77
C VAL A 141 5.40 -13.53 4.09
N LEU A 142 5.55 -13.20 5.37
CA LEU A 142 6.63 -12.41 5.93
C LEU A 142 7.45 -13.29 6.88
N LYS A 143 8.76 -13.39 6.62
CA LYS A 143 9.72 -14.18 7.40
C LYS A 143 10.43 -13.34 8.44
N THR A 144 9.67 -12.60 9.23
CA THR A 144 10.18 -11.72 10.29
C THR A 144 9.12 -11.54 11.35
N ASN A 145 9.53 -11.51 12.62
CA ASN A 145 8.65 -11.18 13.73
C ASN A 145 8.54 -9.66 13.98
N SER A 146 9.34 -8.86 13.28
CA SER A 146 9.37 -7.40 13.41
C SER A 146 9.21 -6.78 12.03
N PRO A 147 8.01 -6.92 11.41
CA PRO A 147 7.80 -6.45 10.06
C PRO A 147 7.81 -4.92 9.99
N GLU A 148 8.33 -4.40 8.89
CA GLU A 148 8.27 -2.98 8.55
C GLU A 148 7.42 -2.82 7.30
N PHE A 149 6.45 -1.91 7.37
CA PHE A 149 5.55 -1.62 6.27
C PHE A 149 5.72 -0.19 5.79
N THR A 150 5.53 0.02 4.49
CA THR A 150 5.44 1.34 3.87
C THR A 150 4.03 1.52 3.31
N PHE A 151 3.27 2.43 3.91
CA PHE A 151 1.93 2.81 3.47
C PHE A 151 2.05 4.02 2.55
N ILE A 152 1.50 3.89 1.34
CA ILE A 152 1.58 4.93 0.31
C ILE A 152 0.16 5.26 -0.09
N PHE A 153 -0.28 6.46 0.26
CA PHE A 153 -1.65 6.94 0.00
C PHE A 153 -1.72 7.67 -1.33
N ASP A 154 -2.91 7.78 -1.92
CA ASP A 154 -3.10 8.58 -3.12
C ASP A 154 -3.16 10.07 -2.74
N PRO A 155 -2.18 10.90 -3.14
CA PRO A 155 -2.16 12.34 -2.81
C PRO A 155 -3.26 13.14 -3.52
N SER A 156 -3.92 12.61 -4.55
CA SER A 156 -4.99 13.32 -5.26
C SER A 156 -6.26 13.48 -4.42
N VAL A 157 -6.43 12.70 -3.34
CA VAL A 157 -7.63 12.69 -2.48
C VAL A 157 -7.78 13.95 -1.63
N THR A 158 -6.74 14.76 -1.48
CA THR A 158 -6.84 16.08 -0.81
C THR A 158 -7.36 17.17 -1.73
N GLU A 159 -7.37 16.95 -3.06
CA GLU A 159 -7.83 17.91 -4.07
C GLU A 159 -9.16 17.49 -4.74
N VAL A 160 -9.74 16.34 -4.40
CA VAL A 160 -11.07 15.95 -4.88
C VAL A 160 -12.13 16.27 -3.84
N ASP A 161 -12.94 17.26 -4.18
CA ASP A 161 -14.27 17.53 -3.66
C ASP A 161 -14.96 16.24 -3.17
N ASN A 162 -15.27 16.19 -1.87
CA ASN A 162 -15.91 15.04 -1.22
C ASN A 162 -17.31 14.72 -1.78
N MET A 163 -17.79 15.45 -2.80
CA MET A 163 -19.04 15.19 -3.48
C MET A 163 -19.00 15.70 -4.93
N GLN A 164 -18.48 14.93 -5.90
CA GLN A 164 -19.12 14.75 -7.23
C GLN A 164 -18.27 13.96 -8.25
N ASN A 165 -18.96 13.01 -8.90
CA ASN A 165 -18.75 12.54 -10.27
C ASN A 165 -17.46 11.81 -10.64
N ASN A 166 -17.38 10.51 -10.32
CA ASN A 166 -16.67 9.56 -11.19
C ASN A 166 -17.65 8.92 -12.19
N GLN A 167 -17.82 9.57 -13.34
CA GLN A 167 -18.02 8.86 -14.60
C GLN A 167 -16.67 8.77 -15.29
N GLY A 168 -16.20 7.55 -15.54
CA GLY A 168 -15.18 7.28 -16.56
C GLY A 168 -13.89 6.63 -16.04
N GLY A 169 -13.65 5.40 -16.48
CA GLY A 169 -12.30 4.85 -16.61
C GLY A 169 -11.82 3.95 -15.47
N ASP A 170 -12.36 2.73 -15.43
CA ASP A 170 -11.73 1.54 -14.82
C ASP A 170 -11.30 1.66 -13.33
N THR A 171 -12.28 1.70 -12.43
CA THR A 171 -12.02 1.59 -10.98
C THR A 171 -12.58 0.28 -10.45
N GLY A 172 -11.73 -0.75 -10.47
CA GLY A 172 -12.00 -1.99 -9.75
C GLY A 172 -12.41 -1.67 -8.30
N ILE A 173 -13.45 -2.36 -7.84
CA ILE A 173 -14.13 -2.25 -6.52
C ILE A 173 -13.14 -2.37 -5.33
N PHE A 174 -11.90 -2.79 -5.58
CA PHE A 174 -10.91 -3.20 -4.60
C PHE A 174 -9.97 -2.09 -4.08
N ASN A 175 -9.99 -0.87 -4.63
CA ASN A 175 -9.03 0.20 -4.24
C ASN A 175 -9.68 1.44 -3.58
N TRP A 176 -10.93 1.37 -3.11
CA TRP A 176 -11.59 2.56 -2.57
C TRP A 176 -11.07 2.99 -1.19
N TRP A 177 -10.63 2.05 -0.34
CA TRP A 177 -10.10 2.37 0.99
C TRP A 177 -8.88 3.29 0.91
N PHE A 178 -8.00 3.01 -0.04
CA PHE A 178 -6.81 3.81 -0.29
C PHE A 178 -7.09 5.16 -0.97
N ARG A 179 -8.30 5.34 -1.54
CA ARG A 179 -8.79 6.63 -2.03
C ARG A 179 -9.48 7.46 -0.94
N MET A 180 -9.81 6.87 0.20
CA MET A 180 -10.49 7.56 1.31
C MET A 180 -9.54 7.77 2.50
N ALA A 181 -8.64 6.82 2.73
CA ALA A 181 -7.65 6.90 3.78
C ALA A 181 -6.54 7.88 3.39
N SER A 182 -6.19 8.73 4.33
CA SER A 182 -5.11 9.71 4.19
C SER A 182 -3.87 9.36 5.02
N ASN A 183 -4.02 8.48 6.01
CA ASN A 183 -2.95 8.13 6.95
C ASN A 183 -3.17 6.73 7.60
N PRO A 184 -2.13 6.12 8.20
CA PRO A 184 -2.22 4.78 8.78
C PRO A 184 -3.18 4.64 9.98
N ASN A 185 -3.53 5.71 10.72
CA ASN A 185 -4.44 5.61 11.87
C ASN A 185 -5.88 5.24 11.47
N GLU A 186 -6.22 5.39 10.19
CA GLU A 186 -7.49 4.93 9.64
C GLU A 186 -7.54 3.41 9.44
N PHE A 187 -6.45 2.72 9.74
CA PHE A 187 -6.36 1.27 9.80
C PHE A 187 -6.16 0.79 11.23
N VAL A 188 -6.60 -0.43 11.48
CA VAL A 188 -6.29 -1.18 12.70
C VAL A 188 -5.61 -2.47 12.32
N LEU A 189 -4.54 -2.81 13.05
CA LEU A 189 -3.88 -4.10 12.96
C LEU A 189 -4.56 -5.09 13.90
N VAL A 190 -4.91 -6.27 13.42
CA VAL A 190 -5.56 -7.30 14.23
C VAL A 190 -5.00 -8.69 13.94
N LYS A 191 -5.04 -9.57 14.95
CA LYS A 191 -4.74 -10.99 14.78
C LYS A 191 -5.98 -11.74 14.29
N LEU A 192 -5.81 -12.54 13.24
CA LEU A 192 -6.83 -13.41 12.68
C LEU A 192 -6.92 -14.72 13.48
N THR A 193 -8.13 -15.25 13.60
CA THR A 193 -8.35 -16.59 14.17
C THR A 193 -8.37 -17.64 13.07
N VAL A 194 -7.39 -18.53 13.04
CA VAL A 194 -7.34 -19.65 12.09
C VAL A 194 -8.35 -20.73 12.46
N LYS A 195 -9.09 -21.23 11.47
CA LYS A 195 -10.03 -22.34 11.59
C LYS A 195 -9.59 -23.47 10.65
N GLU A 196 -8.56 -24.20 11.05
CA GLU A 196 -7.94 -25.31 10.30
C GLU A 196 -8.97 -26.24 9.63
N ARG A 197 -9.91 -26.79 10.42
CA ARG A 197 -10.93 -27.72 9.91
C ARG A 197 -11.86 -27.14 8.85
N LYS A 198 -12.01 -25.82 8.81
CA LYS A 198 -12.86 -25.10 7.86
C LYS A 198 -12.05 -24.45 6.74
N ASN A 199 -10.72 -24.61 6.74
CA ASN A 199 -9.80 -24.00 5.79
C ASN A 199 -10.03 -22.48 5.61
N LEU A 200 -10.17 -21.75 6.71
CA LEU A 200 -10.46 -20.31 6.70
C LEU A 200 -9.85 -19.58 7.90
N ARG A 201 -9.80 -18.25 7.80
CA ARG A 201 -9.43 -17.32 8.88
C ARG A 201 -10.61 -16.41 9.20
N GLU A 202 -10.78 -16.05 10.48
CA GLU A 202 -11.87 -15.18 10.95
C GLU A 202 -11.35 -13.93 11.67
N VAL A 203 -12.04 -12.80 11.48
CA VAL A 203 -11.87 -11.58 12.28
C VAL A 203 -13.21 -11.11 12.83
N ILE A 204 -13.19 -10.59 14.06
CA ILE A 204 -14.39 -10.00 14.69
C ILE A 204 -14.46 -8.54 14.27
N THR A 205 -15.44 -8.19 13.43
CA THR A 205 -15.63 -6.85 12.86
C THR A 205 -16.69 -6.02 13.57
N GLY A 206 -17.31 -6.56 14.62
CA GLY A 206 -18.23 -5.80 15.48
C GLY A 206 -18.86 -6.63 16.60
N LYS A 207 -19.42 -5.93 17.59
CA LYS A 207 -20.37 -6.46 18.57
C LYS A 207 -21.68 -5.73 18.37
N ASP A 208 -22.75 -6.43 17.99
CA ASP A 208 -24.09 -5.86 18.15
C ASP A 208 -24.40 -5.87 19.65
N SER A 209 -24.27 -4.72 20.32
CA SER A 209 -24.93 -4.51 21.61
C SER A 209 -26.24 -3.80 21.34
N TRP A 210 -27.35 -4.38 21.82
CA TRP A 210 -28.73 -3.90 21.67
C TRP A 210 -28.97 -2.42 22.05
N ILE A 211 -27.99 -1.73 22.66
CA ILE A 211 -28.06 -0.32 23.09
C ILE A 211 -27.00 0.59 22.43
N THR A 212 -25.97 0.07 21.76
CA THR A 212 -24.90 0.93 21.17
C THR A 212 -24.46 0.42 19.79
N SER A 213 -24.88 1.12 18.74
CA SER A 213 -24.48 0.88 17.36
C SER A 213 -23.06 1.38 17.06
N SER A 214 -22.05 0.88 17.78
CA SER A 214 -20.65 1.19 17.45
C SER A 214 -20.19 0.27 16.33
N SER A 215 -20.18 0.78 15.09
CA SER A 215 -19.54 0.12 13.95
C SER A 215 -18.03 0.31 14.07
N GLY A 216 -17.30 -0.76 14.37
CA GLY A 216 -15.85 -0.70 14.53
C GLY A 216 -15.26 -1.97 15.18
N ILE A 217 -13.96 -2.15 15.02
CA ILE A 217 -13.22 -3.22 15.68
C ILE A 217 -13.04 -2.87 17.16
N ASP A 218 -13.34 -3.83 18.03
CA ASP A 218 -13.19 -3.64 19.47
C ASP A 218 -11.71 -3.42 19.82
N PRO A 219 -11.34 -2.31 20.48
CA PRO A 219 -9.94 -1.94 20.75
C PRO A 219 -9.12 -3.05 21.43
N LYS A 220 -9.76 -3.96 22.17
CA LYS A 220 -9.07 -5.08 22.82
C LYS A 220 -8.49 -6.12 21.85
N TYR A 221 -8.90 -6.09 20.58
CA TYR A 221 -8.34 -6.93 19.52
C TYR A 221 -7.33 -6.17 18.64
N ALA A 222 -7.22 -4.85 18.82
CA ALA A 222 -6.24 -4.03 18.11
C ALA A 222 -4.85 -4.29 18.67
N LEU A 223 -3.89 -4.49 17.77
CA LEU A 223 -2.47 -4.54 18.07
C LEU A 223 -1.88 -3.16 17.81
N ASN A 224 -0.87 -2.79 18.60
CA ASN A 224 -0.22 -1.50 18.47
C ASN A 224 0.77 -1.50 17.30
N PHE A 225 0.95 -0.32 16.72
CA PHE A 225 2.04 -0.01 15.81
C PHE A 225 2.42 1.46 15.96
N SER A 226 3.66 1.80 15.66
CA SER A 226 4.11 3.18 15.48
C SER A 226 4.06 3.56 14.01
N MET A 227 3.92 4.86 13.74
CA MET A 227 4.03 5.42 12.39
C MET A 227 5.00 6.60 12.35
N GLU A 228 5.73 6.71 11.26
CA GLU A 228 6.63 7.82 10.94
C GLU A 228 6.31 8.28 9.52
N GLU A 229 6.04 9.58 9.34
CA GLU A 229 5.92 10.17 8.01
C GLU A 229 7.31 10.26 7.38
N ILE A 230 7.49 9.61 6.23
CA ILE A 230 8.75 9.65 5.49
C ILE A 230 8.72 10.82 4.51
N GLU A 231 7.65 10.90 3.73
CA GLU A 231 7.51 11.85 2.63
C GLU A 231 6.03 12.02 2.23
N GLY A 232 5.39 13.10 2.70
CA GLY A 232 4.04 13.50 2.30
C GLY A 232 2.99 12.39 2.45
N ASN A 233 2.70 11.68 1.35
CA ASN A 233 1.73 10.57 1.31
C ASN A 233 2.32 9.21 1.71
N LYS A 234 3.57 9.16 2.18
CA LYS A 234 4.27 7.93 2.60
C LYS A 234 4.51 7.87 4.10
N PHE A 235 4.14 6.74 4.67
CA PHE A 235 4.31 6.46 6.09
C PHE A 235 4.99 5.12 6.30
N LYS A 236 6.04 5.11 7.09
CA LYS A 236 6.58 3.90 7.69
C LYS A 236 5.66 3.47 8.83
N VAL A 237 5.30 2.20 8.86
CA VAL A 237 4.43 1.60 9.88
C VAL A 237 5.15 0.39 10.47
N THR A 238 5.35 0.41 11.78
CA THR A 238 6.10 -0.62 12.50
C THR A 238 5.26 -1.15 13.65
N PRO A 239 4.66 -2.34 13.51
CA PRO A 239 4.01 -3.02 14.61
C PRO A 239 4.97 -3.37 15.74
N ASP A 240 4.42 -3.55 16.94
CA ASP A 240 5.11 -4.28 17.99
C ASP A 240 5.46 -5.70 17.48
N ALA A 241 6.49 -6.32 18.09
CA ALA A 241 6.91 -7.66 17.68
C ALA A 241 5.73 -8.65 17.66
N LEU A 242 5.56 -9.33 16.52
CA LEU A 242 4.46 -10.24 16.25
C LEU A 242 4.93 -11.69 16.36
N GLU A 243 4.22 -12.47 17.16
CA GLU A 243 4.38 -13.93 17.18
C GLU A 243 3.97 -14.55 15.84
N PRO A 244 4.48 -15.75 15.48
CA PRO A 244 3.99 -16.48 14.32
C PRO A 244 2.46 -16.60 14.29
N GLY A 245 1.88 -16.35 13.13
CA GLY A 245 0.43 -16.34 12.96
C GLY A 245 -0.07 -15.48 11.81
N GLU A 246 -1.38 -15.26 11.81
CA GLU A 246 -2.12 -14.60 10.75
C GLU A 246 -2.62 -13.24 11.24
N TYR A 247 -2.40 -12.20 10.46
CA TYR A 247 -2.70 -10.81 10.82
C TYR A 247 -3.32 -10.08 9.64
N CYS A 248 -3.98 -8.96 9.89
CA CYS A 248 -4.35 -8.05 8.83
C CYS A 248 -4.48 -6.59 9.29
N PHE A 249 -4.27 -5.67 8.36
CA PHE A 249 -4.73 -4.30 8.48
C PHE A 249 -6.15 -4.19 7.93
N ILE A 250 -7.04 -3.61 8.73
CA ILE A 250 -8.44 -3.37 8.37
C ILE A 250 -8.72 -1.88 8.45
N TYR A 251 -9.30 -1.32 7.38
CA TYR A 251 -9.77 0.06 7.40
C TYR A 251 -10.94 0.22 8.40
N GLN A 252 -10.80 1.18 9.31
CA GLN A 252 -11.78 1.53 10.35
C GLN A 252 -12.30 2.97 10.23
N GLY A 253 -11.93 3.69 9.17
CA GLY A 253 -12.44 5.03 8.88
C GLY A 253 -13.90 5.05 8.45
N GLN A 254 -14.40 6.23 8.07
CA GLN A 254 -15.77 6.38 7.59
C GLN A 254 -15.98 5.58 6.30
N VAL A 255 -17.01 4.74 6.30
CA VAL A 255 -17.42 3.96 5.11
C VAL A 255 -18.53 4.73 4.40
N PRO A 256 -18.39 5.06 3.10
CA PRO A 256 -19.42 5.75 2.35
C PRO A 256 -20.76 5.00 2.36
N GLN A 257 -21.87 5.75 2.33
CA GLN A 257 -23.23 5.20 2.23
C GLN A 257 -23.33 4.19 1.08
N GLY A 258 -23.86 3.00 1.36
CA GLY A 258 -24.00 1.91 0.37
C GLY A 258 -22.75 1.05 0.14
N ARG A 259 -21.67 1.25 0.90
CA ARG A 259 -20.48 0.40 0.88
C ARG A 259 -20.29 -0.33 2.19
N GLU A 260 -19.57 -1.45 2.13
CA GLU A 260 -19.11 -2.21 3.30
C GLU A 260 -17.63 -2.50 3.16
N ASN A 261 -16.97 -2.80 4.28
CA ASN A 261 -15.59 -3.24 4.25
C ASN A 261 -15.52 -4.71 3.74
N GLN A 262 -15.23 -4.88 2.45
CA GLN A 262 -15.20 -6.15 1.73
C GLN A 262 -13.82 -6.81 1.64
N SER A 263 -12.73 -6.12 1.98
CA SER A 263 -11.38 -6.69 1.91
C SER A 263 -10.48 -6.19 3.04
N VAL A 264 -9.35 -6.87 3.22
CA VAL A 264 -8.31 -6.51 4.18
C VAL A 264 -6.94 -6.76 3.57
N PHE A 265 -5.92 -6.16 4.16
CA PHE A 265 -4.52 -6.45 3.84
C PHE A 265 -4.01 -7.48 4.84
N ASP A 266 -4.21 -8.76 4.55
CA ASP A 266 -3.79 -9.86 5.40
C ASP A 266 -2.36 -10.32 5.09
N PHE A 267 -1.68 -10.85 6.11
CA PHE A 267 -0.35 -11.40 5.99
C PHE A 267 -0.09 -12.48 7.05
N SER A 268 0.84 -13.38 6.74
CA SER A 268 1.33 -14.42 7.64
C SER A 268 2.72 -14.05 8.15
N ILE A 269 2.94 -14.17 9.46
CA ILE A 269 4.25 -14.14 10.09
C ILE A 269 4.70 -15.59 10.29
N GLN A 270 5.83 -15.97 9.69
CA GLN A 270 6.40 -17.33 9.70
C GLN A 270 7.86 -17.35 10.11
#